data_AF-A0A2E7FJU8-F1
#
_entry.id   AF-A0A2E7FJU8-F1
#
_cell.length_a   1.000
_cell.length_b   1.000
_cell.length_c   1.000
_cell.angle_alpha   90.00
_cell.angle_beta   90.00
_cell.angle_gamma   90.00
#
_symmetry.space_group_name_H-M   'P 1'
#
loop_
_entity.id
_entity.type
_entity.pdbx_description
1 polymer ?
#
loop_
_entity_poly.entity_id
_entity_poly.type
_entity_poly.pdbx_seq_one_letter_code
_entity_poly.pdbx_strand_id
1 'polypeptide(L)'
;MNRIHRKYRKAEPTSRNRRGLIIETNEEGLIALKPDFVELFRRLNFLPEYYLQTRHAYATLIARRRQIELRCIESTNIIADCEKSLQLDRTSNHRMYARVARCECCESPGRIEVRNKRNLEVLQICCSPLVRPLDWGKIIAASSLEEAECHVRINRERYPLIPKLAKKVASDPSQITKFFELLRERSIAFVATLETDGIIHSERILAKKINCSGGVLIIEGFAKTLRLNLAAALSLFSVDADGFTTIYVAGDQNVLLLSIKTLSATKSDELFADLD
;
A
#
# COMPACT_ATOMS: atom_id res chain seq x y z
N MET A 1 -56.48 -16.78 -15.55
CA MET A 1 -55.28 -15.93 -15.59
C MET A 1 -55.48 -14.74 -14.65
N ASN A 2 -54.98 -14.81 -13.42
CA ASN A 2 -55.14 -13.75 -12.43
C ASN A 2 -53.83 -12.95 -12.30
N ARG A 3 -53.86 -11.69 -12.75
CA ARG A 3 -52.78 -10.71 -12.54
C ARG A 3 -52.79 -10.28 -11.07
N ILE A 4 -51.76 -10.67 -10.32
CA ILE A 4 -51.53 -10.19 -8.95
C ILE A 4 -50.88 -8.81 -9.05
N HIS A 5 -51.64 -7.75 -8.75
CA HIS A 5 -51.09 -6.42 -8.49
C HIS A 5 -50.31 -6.46 -7.16
N ARG A 6 -48.97 -6.53 -7.23
CA ARG A 6 -48.11 -6.22 -6.08
C ARG A 6 -48.19 -4.71 -5.81
N LYS A 7 -49.01 -4.31 -4.82
CA LYS A 7 -48.88 -3.00 -4.19
C LYS A 7 -47.55 -2.97 -3.43
N TYR A 8 -46.62 -2.15 -3.89
CA TYR A 8 -45.46 -1.75 -3.09
C TYR A 8 -45.98 -1.04 -1.84
N ARG A 9 -45.92 -1.72 -0.68
CA ARG A 9 -46.07 -1.04 0.61
C ARG A 9 -44.85 -0.12 0.76
N LYS A 10 -45.05 1.18 0.60
CA LYS A 10 -44.17 2.18 1.21
C LYS A 10 -44.18 1.92 2.71
N ALA A 11 -43.07 1.45 3.26
CA ALA A 11 -42.90 1.38 4.70
C ALA A 11 -42.84 2.82 5.23
N GLU A 12 -43.76 3.16 6.13
CA GLU A 12 -43.70 4.41 6.88
C GLU A 12 -42.45 4.41 7.78
N PRO A 13 -41.68 5.52 7.83
CA PRO A 13 -40.54 5.61 8.70
C PRO A 13 -41.02 5.80 10.14
N THR A 14 -40.94 4.75 10.94
CA THR A 14 -41.05 4.86 12.40
C THR A 14 -39.82 5.59 12.91
N SER A 15 -40.02 6.85 13.30
CA SER A 15 -39.04 7.76 13.90
C SER A 15 -38.62 7.30 15.29
N ARG A 16 -37.85 6.21 15.36
CA ARG A 16 -36.90 6.01 16.45
C ARG A 16 -35.62 6.73 16.06
N ASN A 17 -35.16 7.59 16.95
CA ASN A 17 -33.94 8.40 16.87
C ASN A 17 -32.69 7.48 16.79
N ARG A 18 -32.55 6.72 15.69
CA ARG A 18 -31.41 5.89 15.36
C ARG A 18 -30.38 6.83 14.77
N ARG A 19 -29.35 7.18 15.54
CA ARG A 19 -28.13 7.83 15.04
C ARG A 19 -27.34 6.85 14.16
N GLY A 20 -27.96 6.36 13.09
CA GLY A 20 -27.37 5.46 12.11
C GLY A 20 -27.37 6.16 10.76
N LEU A 21 -26.21 6.19 10.12
CA LEU A 21 -26.09 6.62 8.74
C LEU A 21 -26.28 5.40 7.83
N ILE A 22 -27.08 5.54 6.78
CA ILE A 22 -27.23 4.52 5.73
C ILE A 22 -26.43 5.01 4.53
N ILE A 23 -25.50 4.17 4.06
CA ILE A 23 -24.67 4.43 2.87
C ILE A 23 -24.92 3.28 1.90
N GLU A 24 -25.14 3.59 0.63
CA GLU A 24 -25.31 2.58 -0.41
C GLU A 24 -23.99 1.87 -0.73
N THR A 25 -24.09 0.59 -1.05
CA THR A 25 -22.96 -0.23 -1.52
C THR A 25 -23.25 -0.74 -2.92
N ASN A 26 -22.21 -1.00 -3.70
CA ASN A 26 -22.35 -1.76 -4.94
C ASN A 26 -22.62 -3.26 -4.67
N GLU A 27 -22.77 -4.05 -5.74
CA GLU A 27 -23.00 -5.50 -5.66
C GLU A 27 -21.87 -6.29 -4.95
N GLU A 28 -20.64 -5.76 -4.93
CA GLU A 28 -19.49 -6.36 -4.24
C GLU A 28 -19.40 -5.97 -2.74
N GLY A 29 -20.37 -5.18 -2.25
CA GLY A 29 -20.40 -4.65 -0.88
C GLY A 29 -19.41 -3.52 -0.63
N LEU A 30 -19.02 -2.78 -1.68
CA LEU A 30 -18.08 -1.65 -1.60
C LEU A 30 -18.83 -0.32 -1.56
N ILE A 31 -18.32 0.62 -0.75
CA ILE A 31 -18.77 2.01 -0.68
C ILE A 31 -17.81 2.86 -1.51
N ALA A 32 -18.29 3.55 -2.54
CA ALA A 32 -17.45 4.45 -3.34
C ALA A 32 -17.06 5.69 -2.51
N LEU A 33 -15.79 6.10 -2.58
CA LEU A 33 -15.26 7.28 -1.90
C LEU A 33 -14.80 8.34 -2.89
N LYS A 34 -14.85 9.60 -2.47
CA LYS A 34 -14.31 10.76 -3.20
C LYS A 34 -12.80 10.57 -3.39
N PRO A 35 -12.24 10.77 -4.59
CA PRO A 35 -10.80 10.63 -4.86
C PRO A 35 -9.96 11.80 -4.30
N ASP A 36 -10.32 12.31 -3.13
CA ASP A 36 -9.60 13.39 -2.42
C ASP A 36 -8.70 12.79 -1.33
N PHE A 37 -7.47 12.48 -1.72
CA PHE A 37 -6.47 11.92 -0.81
C PHE A 37 -6.09 12.88 0.31
N VAL A 38 -6.03 14.19 0.05
CA VAL A 38 -5.63 15.17 1.06
C VAL A 38 -6.69 15.21 2.16
N GLU A 39 -7.96 15.31 1.80
CA GLU A 39 -9.06 15.31 2.76
C GLU A 39 -9.21 13.97 3.48
N LEU A 40 -9.04 12.84 2.77
CA LEU A 40 -9.05 11.53 3.40
C LEU A 40 -7.97 11.41 4.48
N PHE A 41 -6.73 11.77 4.17
CA PHE A 41 -5.62 11.68 5.14
C PHE A 41 -5.78 12.68 6.28
N ARG A 42 -6.32 13.88 6.03
CA ARG A 42 -6.72 14.82 7.08
C ARG A 42 -7.70 14.18 8.07
N ARG A 43 -8.66 13.39 7.58
CA ARG A 43 -9.61 12.66 8.43
C ARG A 43 -8.98 11.48 9.16
N LEU A 44 -8.07 10.75 8.50
CA LEU A 44 -7.34 9.63 9.13
C LEU A 44 -6.48 10.10 10.31
N ASN A 45 -6.01 11.35 10.31
CA ASN A 45 -5.21 11.92 11.40
C ASN A 45 -6.00 12.11 12.73
N PHE A 46 -7.33 11.93 12.72
CA PHE A 46 -8.13 11.85 13.95
C PHE A 46 -8.07 10.47 14.62
N LEU A 47 -7.56 9.46 13.93
CA LEU A 47 -7.36 8.13 14.50
C LEU A 47 -6.04 8.10 15.30
N PRO A 48 -5.97 7.30 16.39
CA PRO A 48 -4.71 7.12 17.12
C PRO A 48 -3.63 6.47 16.24
N GLU A 49 -4.05 5.55 15.37
CA GLU A 49 -3.20 4.89 14.39
C GLU A 49 -4.01 4.19 13.30
N TYR A 50 -3.36 3.98 12.16
CA TYR A 50 -3.83 3.18 11.03
C TYR A 50 -2.64 2.51 10.32
N TYR A 51 -2.95 1.56 9.46
CA TYR A 51 -1.97 0.81 8.66
C TYR A 51 -2.11 1.20 7.20
N LEU A 52 -1.01 1.67 6.62
CA LEU A 52 -0.85 1.91 5.20
C LEU A 52 -0.17 0.69 4.56
N GLN A 53 -0.78 0.10 3.53
CA GLN A 53 -0.28 -1.10 2.87
C GLN A 53 -0.19 -0.86 1.37
N THR A 54 1.01 -0.66 0.84
CA THR A 54 1.20 -0.62 -0.62
C THR A 54 1.25 -2.05 -1.15
N ARG A 55 0.43 -2.31 -2.17
CA ARG A 55 0.12 -3.64 -2.69
C ARG A 55 0.69 -3.77 -4.10
N HIS A 56 1.90 -4.29 -4.18
CA HIS A 56 2.51 -4.74 -5.43
C HIS A 56 2.18 -6.24 -5.61
N ALA A 57 2.06 -6.76 -6.84
CA ALA A 57 1.70 -8.18 -7.03
C ALA A 57 2.66 -9.16 -6.33
N TYR A 58 3.92 -8.76 -6.19
CA TYR A 58 4.99 -9.59 -5.63
C TYR A 58 5.57 -9.07 -4.32
N ALA A 59 5.14 -7.90 -3.85
CA ALA A 59 5.67 -7.29 -2.64
C ALA A 59 4.60 -6.50 -1.89
N THR A 60 4.74 -6.38 -0.57
CA THR A 60 3.84 -5.56 0.23
C THR A 60 4.65 -4.81 1.27
N LEU A 61 4.42 -3.49 1.34
CA LEU A 61 5.02 -2.63 2.35
C LEU A 61 3.92 -2.15 3.27
N ILE A 62 4.00 -2.59 4.53
CA ILE A 62 3.03 -2.29 5.58
C ILE A 62 3.66 -1.30 6.53
N ALA A 63 2.93 -0.24 6.85
CA ALA A 63 3.38 0.79 7.74
C ALA A 63 2.29 1.20 8.72
N ARG A 64 2.54 1.00 10.00
CA ARG A 64 1.75 1.62 11.07
C ARG A 64 2.06 3.12 11.11
N ARG A 65 1.03 3.94 11.07
CA ARG A 65 1.08 5.40 10.97
C ARG A 65 0.12 6.01 11.98
N ARG A 66 0.43 7.24 12.42
CA ARG A 66 -0.43 8.03 13.32
C ARG A 66 -0.93 9.28 12.61
N GLN A 67 0.01 10.03 12.02
CA GLN A 67 -0.29 11.25 11.29
C GLN A 67 0.53 11.27 10.01
N ILE A 68 -0.16 11.46 8.88
CA ILE A 68 0.45 11.78 7.60
C ILE A 68 -0.31 12.99 7.07
N GLU A 69 0.41 14.07 6.80
CA GLU A 69 -0.16 15.25 6.17
C GLU A 69 0.23 15.26 4.70
N LEU A 70 -0.73 14.94 3.83
CA LEU A 70 -0.54 15.01 2.40
C LEU A 70 -0.81 16.42 1.89
N ARG A 71 0.04 16.89 0.99
CA ARG A 71 -0.10 18.18 0.30
C ARG A 71 0.13 18.01 -1.19
N CYS A 72 -0.59 18.79 -1.99
CA CYS A 72 -0.29 18.93 -3.41
C CYS A 72 1.03 19.68 -3.55
N ILE A 73 2.00 19.10 -4.26
CA ILE A 73 3.24 19.80 -4.58
C ILE A 73 2.95 20.76 -5.73
N GLU A 74 3.08 22.05 -5.47
CA GLU A 74 2.88 23.13 -6.45
C GLU A 74 3.66 22.84 -7.74
N SER A 75 3.10 23.24 -8.89
CA SER A 75 3.67 23.03 -10.24
C SER A 75 3.84 21.57 -10.69
N THR A 76 3.41 20.58 -9.89
CA THR A 76 3.44 19.17 -10.28
C THR A 76 2.06 18.51 -10.15
N ASN A 77 1.92 17.32 -10.72
CA ASN A 77 0.76 16.45 -10.52
C ASN A 77 0.92 15.52 -9.30
N ILE A 78 1.81 15.82 -8.37
CA ILE A 78 2.12 14.93 -7.25
C ILE A 78 1.46 15.43 -5.95
N ILE A 79 0.89 14.51 -5.19
CA ILE A 79 0.50 14.68 -3.79
C ILE A 79 1.53 13.91 -2.95
N ALA A 80 2.11 14.53 -1.94
CA ALA A 80 3.08 13.87 -1.07
C ALA A 80 3.00 14.37 0.36
N ASP A 81 3.53 13.59 1.29
CA ASP A 81 3.88 14.07 2.62
C ASP A 81 5.24 14.79 2.62
N CYS A 82 5.54 15.51 3.70
CA CYS A 82 6.79 16.27 3.82
C CYS A 82 8.04 15.37 3.77
N GLU A 83 7.95 14.16 4.29
CA GLU A 83 9.04 13.16 4.28
C GLU A 83 9.15 12.43 2.93
N LYS A 84 8.22 12.66 2.00
CA LYS A 84 8.07 11.91 0.74
C LYS A 84 7.99 10.39 0.95
N SER A 85 7.48 9.98 2.11
CA SER A 85 7.24 8.60 2.47
C SER A 85 6.02 8.03 1.73
N LEU A 86 5.07 8.87 1.35
CA LEU A 86 3.98 8.50 0.44
C LEU A 86 3.85 9.58 -0.63
N GLN A 87 3.88 9.16 -1.90
CA GLN A 87 3.66 10.03 -3.05
C GLN A 87 2.60 9.42 -3.95
N LEU A 88 1.70 10.26 -4.47
CA LEU A 88 0.63 9.86 -5.37
C LEU A 88 0.63 10.76 -6.60
N ASP A 89 0.51 10.16 -7.78
CA ASP A 89 0.34 10.86 -9.05
C ASP A 89 -1.15 11.08 -9.34
N ARG A 90 -1.56 12.35 -9.38
CA ARG A 90 -2.94 12.77 -9.65
C ARG A 90 -3.42 12.40 -11.04
N THR A 91 -2.53 12.16 -12.00
CA THR A 91 -2.90 11.76 -13.37
C THR A 91 -3.24 10.28 -13.50
N SER A 92 -2.92 9.48 -12.49
CA SER A 92 -3.13 8.03 -12.51
C SER A 92 -4.59 7.59 -12.33
N ASN A 93 -5.51 8.55 -12.09
CA ASN A 93 -6.95 8.36 -12.00
C ASN A 93 -7.34 7.21 -11.04
N HIS A 94 -6.81 7.26 -9.82
CA HIS A 94 -7.14 6.28 -8.79
C HIS A 94 -8.59 6.40 -8.33
N ARG A 95 -9.15 5.26 -7.96
CA ARG A 95 -10.47 5.13 -7.35
C ARG A 95 -10.32 4.64 -5.93
N MET A 96 -11.23 5.04 -5.06
CA MET A 96 -11.21 4.63 -3.66
C MET A 96 -12.53 3.98 -3.27
N TYR A 97 -12.43 2.84 -2.61
CA TYR A 97 -13.57 2.08 -2.12
C TYR A 97 -13.37 1.73 -0.66
N ALA A 98 -14.40 1.88 0.17
CA ALA A 98 -14.39 1.36 1.52
C ALA A 98 -15.13 0.03 1.62
N ARG A 99 -14.64 -0.82 2.52
CA ARG A 99 -15.34 -2.00 2.99
C ARG A 99 -15.42 -1.93 4.51
N VAL A 100 -16.63 -1.90 5.05
CA VAL A 100 -16.89 -1.94 6.50
C VAL A 100 -17.14 -3.39 6.90
N ALA A 101 -16.09 -4.19 6.84
CA ALA A 101 -16.07 -5.58 7.27
C ALA A 101 -14.72 -5.85 7.94
N ARG A 102 -14.72 -6.77 8.91
CA ARG A 102 -13.49 -7.15 9.63
C ARG A 102 -12.45 -7.66 8.63
N CYS A 103 -11.25 -7.05 8.56
CA CYS A 103 -10.15 -7.62 7.76
C CYS A 103 -9.64 -8.87 8.46
N GLU A 104 -9.59 -9.99 7.76
CA GLU A 104 -8.95 -11.22 8.24
C GLU A 104 -7.45 -11.00 8.49
N CYS A 105 -6.84 -10.05 7.76
CA CYS A 105 -5.42 -9.79 7.75
C CYS A 105 -4.88 -9.09 9.01
N CYS A 106 -5.68 -8.20 9.62
CA CYS A 106 -5.24 -7.30 10.69
C CYS A 106 -6.34 -7.00 11.71
N GLU A 107 -7.46 -7.70 11.60
CA GLU A 107 -8.66 -7.55 12.42
C GLU A 107 -9.31 -6.17 12.41
N SER A 108 -8.86 -5.27 11.53
CA SER A 108 -9.43 -3.94 11.36
C SER A 108 -10.94 -4.03 11.11
N PRO A 109 -11.77 -3.17 11.72
CA PRO A 109 -13.22 -3.16 11.48
C PRO A 109 -13.62 -2.75 10.05
N GLY A 110 -12.68 -2.25 9.25
CA GLY A 110 -12.87 -1.99 7.83
C GLY A 110 -11.59 -1.57 7.13
N ARG A 111 -11.66 -1.39 5.82
CA ARG A 111 -10.52 -0.94 5.01
C ARG A 111 -10.96 0.00 3.90
N ILE A 112 -10.03 0.81 3.43
CA ILE A 112 -10.13 1.56 2.18
C ILE A 112 -9.16 0.92 1.19
N GLU A 113 -9.67 0.57 0.02
CA GLU A 113 -8.92 0.03 -1.10
C GLU A 113 -8.79 1.15 -2.14
N VAL A 114 -7.56 1.49 -2.49
CA VAL A 114 -7.23 2.39 -3.59
C VAL A 114 -6.89 1.53 -4.79
N ARG A 115 -7.65 1.72 -5.86
CA ARG A 115 -7.51 0.95 -7.10
C ARG A 115 -7.06 1.85 -8.22
N ASN A 116 -6.16 1.37 -9.07
CA ASN A 116 -5.76 2.08 -10.28
C ASN A 116 -6.89 2.04 -11.34
N LYS A 117 -6.68 2.70 -12.49
CA LYS A 117 -7.61 2.69 -13.63
C LYS A 117 -7.95 1.31 -14.19
N ARG A 118 -7.16 0.29 -13.82
CA ARG A 118 -7.32 -1.12 -14.21
C ARG A 118 -8.07 -1.94 -13.16
N ASN A 119 -8.55 -1.29 -12.10
CA ASN A 119 -9.25 -1.88 -10.95
C ASN A 119 -8.38 -2.83 -10.11
N LEU A 120 -7.06 -2.62 -10.13
CA LEU A 120 -6.13 -3.37 -9.28
C LEU A 120 -5.82 -2.56 -8.03
N GLU A 121 -5.86 -3.22 -6.88
CA GLU A 121 -5.53 -2.60 -5.59
C GLU A 121 -4.04 -2.28 -5.54
N VAL A 122 -3.71 -0.99 -5.41
CA VAL A 122 -2.34 -0.48 -5.33
C VAL A 122 -1.98 0.00 -3.94
N LEU A 123 -2.99 0.39 -3.15
CA LEU A 123 -2.83 0.82 -1.77
C LEU A 123 -4.07 0.40 -0.95
N GLN A 124 -3.85 -0.06 0.26
CA GLN A 124 -4.90 -0.39 1.22
C GLN A 124 -4.64 0.34 2.54
N ILE A 125 -5.68 0.93 3.10
CA ILE A 125 -5.65 1.60 4.40
C ILE A 125 -6.57 0.86 5.35
N CYS A 126 -6.04 0.38 6.46
CA CYS A 126 -6.81 -0.28 7.52
C CYS A 126 -6.71 0.54 8.80
N CYS A 127 -7.79 0.72 9.55
CA CYS A 127 -7.66 1.26 10.89
C CYS A 127 -7.12 0.19 11.86
N SER A 128 -6.61 0.62 13.02
CA SER A 128 -6.22 -0.33 14.05
C SER A 128 -7.45 -1.06 14.60
N PRO A 129 -7.35 -2.34 14.99
CA PRO A 129 -8.46 -3.07 15.60
C PRO A 129 -8.94 -2.44 16.92
N LEU A 130 -8.13 -1.55 17.51
CA LEU A 130 -8.48 -0.77 18.71
C LEU A 130 -9.42 0.41 18.41
N VAL A 131 -9.56 0.81 17.14
CA VAL A 131 -10.45 1.92 16.74
C VAL A 131 -11.90 1.45 16.81
N ARG A 132 -12.76 2.25 17.45
CA ARG A 132 -14.19 1.95 17.52
C ARG A 132 -14.77 1.94 16.10
N PRO A 133 -15.59 0.93 15.73
CA PRO A 133 -16.23 0.87 14.41
C PRO A 133 -16.99 2.14 14.03
N LEU A 134 -17.59 2.83 15.01
CA LEU A 134 -18.29 4.10 14.81
C LEU A 134 -17.37 5.22 14.31
N ASP A 135 -16.15 5.34 14.85
CA ASP A 135 -15.22 6.41 14.48
C ASP A 135 -14.67 6.15 13.07
N TRP A 136 -14.40 4.88 12.73
CA TRP A 136 -14.10 4.47 11.37
C TRP A 136 -15.26 4.77 10.41
N GLY A 137 -16.49 4.41 10.79
CA GLY A 137 -17.69 4.65 10.00
C GLY A 137 -17.93 6.13 9.70
N LYS A 138 -17.63 7.04 10.63
CA LYS A 138 -17.70 8.49 10.40
C LYS A 138 -16.70 8.98 9.35
N ILE A 139 -15.50 8.40 9.28
CA ILE A 139 -14.52 8.73 8.24
C ILE A 139 -15.04 8.27 6.88
N ILE A 140 -15.50 7.02 6.78
CA ILE A 140 -16.07 6.47 5.54
C ILE A 140 -17.26 7.30 5.06
N ALA A 141 -18.19 7.61 5.96
CA ALA A 141 -19.36 8.45 5.71
C ALA A 141 -19.02 9.82 5.12
N ALA A 142 -18.01 10.49 5.68
CA ALA A 142 -17.66 11.83 5.22
C ALA A 142 -16.90 11.81 3.88
N SER A 143 -16.26 10.69 3.58
CA SER A 143 -15.53 10.44 2.34
C SER A 143 -16.37 9.79 1.25
N SER A 144 -17.60 9.33 1.52
CA SER A 144 -18.42 8.61 0.53
C SER A 144 -18.94 9.53 -0.59
N LEU A 145 -19.10 8.93 -1.78
CA LEU A 145 -19.82 9.52 -2.90
C LEU A 145 -21.31 9.19 -2.80
N GLU A 146 -22.16 10.07 -3.33
CA GLU A 146 -23.62 9.87 -3.37
C GLU A 146 -24.02 8.87 -4.46
N GLU A 147 -23.26 8.78 -5.56
CA GLU A 147 -23.50 7.83 -6.65
C GLU A 147 -22.24 6.99 -6.92
N ALA A 148 -22.43 5.68 -7.08
CA ALA A 148 -21.37 4.74 -7.40
C ALA A 148 -21.33 4.50 -8.92
N GLU A 149 -20.25 4.89 -9.59
CA GLU A 149 -20.05 4.56 -11.00
C GLU A 149 -19.70 3.08 -11.20
N CYS A 150 -20.37 2.42 -12.16
CA CYS A 150 -20.15 1.02 -12.53
C CYS A 150 -19.01 0.90 -13.57
N HIS A 151 -18.03 0.01 -13.34
CA HIS A 151 -16.84 -0.01 -14.19
C HIS A 151 -16.23 -1.38 -14.52
N VAL A 152 -15.59 -1.38 -15.70
CA VAL A 152 -15.00 -2.50 -16.42
C VAL A 152 -13.62 -2.88 -15.85
N ARG A 153 -13.39 -4.18 -15.69
CA ARG A 153 -12.08 -4.77 -15.34
C ARG A 153 -11.17 -4.76 -16.57
N ILE A 154 -9.94 -4.25 -16.44
CA ILE A 154 -8.91 -4.37 -17.48
C ILE A 154 -7.70 -5.05 -16.86
N ASN A 155 -7.38 -6.25 -17.34
CA ASN A 155 -6.29 -7.04 -16.78
C ASN A 155 -4.97 -6.76 -17.51
N ARG A 156 -4.08 -6.02 -16.85
CA ARG A 156 -2.61 -6.13 -16.90
C ARG A 156 -2.03 -5.10 -15.94
N GLU A 157 -0.87 -5.33 -15.37
CA GLU A 157 -0.15 -4.31 -14.58
C GLU A 157 0.88 -3.61 -15.46
N ARG A 158 1.21 -2.36 -15.15
CA ARG A 158 2.42 -1.73 -15.68
C ARG A 158 3.31 -1.46 -14.49
N TYR A 159 4.49 -2.04 -14.52
CA TYR A 159 5.47 -1.90 -13.46
C TYR A 159 6.67 -1.09 -13.92
N PRO A 160 7.32 -0.36 -13.00
CA PRO A 160 8.60 0.26 -13.27
C PRO A 160 9.63 -0.81 -13.66
N LEU A 161 10.64 -0.41 -14.42
CA LEU A 161 11.78 -1.25 -14.78
C LEU A 161 13.01 -0.84 -14.00
N ILE A 162 13.95 -1.76 -13.82
CA ILE A 162 15.26 -1.48 -13.24
C ILE A 162 15.97 -0.38 -14.05
N PRO A 163 16.60 0.63 -13.40
CA PRO A 163 17.36 1.66 -14.10
C PRO A 163 18.46 1.08 -14.99
N LYS A 164 18.64 1.64 -16.19
CA LYS A 164 19.65 1.17 -17.17
C LYS A 164 21.10 1.20 -16.66
N LEU A 165 21.40 2.08 -15.70
CA LEU A 165 22.72 2.22 -15.11
C LEU A 165 23.00 1.18 -14.00
N ALA A 166 21.99 0.41 -13.60
CA ALA A 166 22.12 -0.56 -12.53
C ALA A 166 22.95 -1.76 -12.98
N LYS A 167 23.90 -2.17 -12.16
CA LYS A 167 24.76 -3.33 -12.41
C LYS A 167 24.20 -4.53 -11.68
N LYS A 168 24.12 -5.68 -12.35
CA LYS A 168 23.66 -6.93 -11.71
C LYS A 168 24.72 -7.38 -10.69
N VAL A 169 24.31 -7.60 -9.45
CA VAL A 169 25.19 -8.02 -8.34
C VAL A 169 24.86 -9.42 -7.83
N ALA A 170 23.62 -9.90 -8.00
CA ALA A 170 23.27 -11.29 -7.68
C ALA A 170 22.17 -11.82 -8.60
N SER A 171 22.14 -13.14 -8.80
CA SER A 171 21.16 -13.83 -9.65
C SER A 171 20.39 -14.95 -8.94
N ASP A 172 20.74 -15.27 -7.69
CA ASP A 172 20.12 -16.35 -6.93
C ASP A 172 19.19 -15.76 -5.86
N PRO A 173 17.90 -16.18 -5.81
CA PRO A 173 16.99 -15.79 -4.73
C PRO A 173 17.53 -16.02 -3.31
N SER A 174 18.42 -17.01 -3.11
CA SER A 174 19.07 -17.24 -1.82
C SER A 174 19.88 -16.01 -1.35
N GLN A 175 20.52 -15.31 -2.29
CA GLN A 175 21.32 -14.12 -2.03
C GLN A 175 20.47 -12.92 -1.60
N ILE A 176 19.20 -12.86 -2.02
CA ILE A 176 18.25 -11.84 -1.56
C ILE A 176 17.96 -12.01 -0.07
N THR A 177 17.76 -13.25 0.37
CA THR A 177 17.51 -13.55 1.78
C THR A 177 18.75 -13.23 2.62
N LYS A 178 19.92 -13.73 2.21
CA LYS A 178 21.20 -13.45 2.88
C LYS A 178 21.49 -11.94 2.97
N PHE A 179 21.19 -11.17 1.92
CA PHE A 179 21.33 -9.71 1.91
C PHE A 179 20.54 -9.05 3.04
N PHE A 180 19.27 -9.42 3.24
CA PHE A 180 18.49 -8.87 4.35
C PHE A 180 18.98 -9.35 5.72
N GLU A 181 19.42 -10.61 5.82
CA GLU A 181 20.03 -11.15 7.05
C GLU A 181 21.28 -10.37 7.44
N LEU A 182 22.15 -10.05 6.48
CA LEU A 182 23.33 -9.20 6.67
C LEU A 182 22.94 -7.81 7.20
N LEU A 183 21.95 -7.16 6.58
CA LEU A 183 21.46 -5.85 7.06
C LEU A 183 20.97 -5.92 8.51
N ARG A 184 20.27 -7.00 8.87
CA ARG A 184 19.80 -7.23 10.25
C ARG A 184 20.97 -7.45 11.21
N GLU A 185 21.89 -8.35 10.88
CA GLU A 185 23.03 -8.71 11.74
C GLU A 185 23.94 -7.51 12.01
N ARG A 186 24.14 -6.67 11.00
CA ARG A 186 24.91 -5.43 11.12
C ARG A 186 24.10 -4.24 11.65
N SER A 187 22.82 -4.43 12.00
CA SER A 187 21.93 -3.36 12.44
C SER A 187 21.87 -2.17 11.49
N ILE A 188 21.96 -2.42 10.18
CA ILE A 188 21.92 -1.40 9.14
C ILE A 188 20.46 -1.06 8.83
N ALA A 189 20.09 0.20 9.06
CA ALA A 189 18.81 0.71 8.62
C ALA A 189 18.81 0.98 7.11
N PHE A 190 17.71 0.68 6.45
CA PHE A 190 17.52 0.89 5.01
C PHE A 190 16.17 1.56 4.74
N VAL A 191 16.02 2.18 3.58
CA VAL A 191 14.74 2.67 3.07
C VAL A 191 14.25 1.69 2.01
N ALA A 192 13.12 1.04 2.28
CA ALA A 192 12.41 0.22 1.32
C ALA A 192 11.40 1.07 0.57
N THR A 193 11.43 1.04 -0.76
CA THR A 193 10.49 1.77 -1.60
C THR A 193 9.77 0.81 -2.55
N LEU A 194 8.43 0.81 -2.47
CA LEU A 194 7.57 0.15 -3.43
C LEU A 194 6.91 1.19 -4.34
N GLU A 195 6.94 0.91 -5.64
CA GLU A 195 6.30 1.73 -6.66
C GLU A 195 5.26 0.89 -7.39
N THR A 196 4.07 1.45 -7.54
CA THR A 196 2.93 0.90 -8.27
C THR A 196 2.38 1.97 -9.22
N ASP A 197 1.32 1.67 -9.98
CA ASP A 197 0.71 2.62 -10.92
C ASP A 197 0.21 3.88 -10.16
N GLY A 198 1.02 4.93 -10.16
CA GLY A 198 0.72 6.22 -9.55
C GLY A 198 0.91 6.32 -8.04
N ILE A 199 1.52 5.33 -7.36
CA ILE A 199 1.80 5.40 -5.92
C ILE A 199 3.23 4.95 -5.65
N ILE A 200 3.98 5.78 -4.92
CA ILE A 200 5.31 5.46 -4.38
C ILE A 200 5.22 5.50 -2.87
N HIS A 201 5.62 4.43 -2.21
CA HIS A 201 5.63 4.30 -0.75
C HIS A 201 7.02 3.90 -0.28
N SER A 202 7.64 4.76 0.53
CA SER A 202 8.97 4.58 1.08
C SER A 202 8.92 4.51 2.61
N GLU A 203 9.63 3.53 3.19
CA GLU A 203 9.70 3.37 4.64
C GLU A 203 11.12 3.06 5.08
N ARG A 204 11.58 3.76 6.12
CA ARG A 204 12.82 3.40 6.82
C ARG A 204 12.56 2.20 7.72
N ILE A 205 13.32 1.13 7.51
CA ILE A 205 13.24 -0.13 8.25
C ILE A 205 14.58 -0.41 8.89
N LEU A 206 14.56 -0.70 10.18
CA LEU A 206 15.61 -1.42 10.88
C LEU A 206 15.03 -2.80 11.20
N ALA A 207 15.58 -3.84 10.56
CA ALA A 207 15.07 -5.20 10.69
C ALA A 207 15.27 -5.71 12.12
N LYS A 208 14.18 -6.17 12.75
CA LYS A 208 14.22 -6.86 14.05
C LYS A 208 14.15 -8.37 13.87
N LYS A 209 13.33 -8.81 12.92
CA LYS A 209 13.10 -10.22 12.62
C LYS A 209 12.99 -10.40 11.12
N ILE A 210 13.53 -11.51 10.64
CA ILE A 210 13.41 -11.94 9.26
C ILE A 210 12.93 -13.38 9.31
N ASN A 211 11.85 -13.68 8.59
CA ASN A 211 11.29 -15.01 8.46
C ASN A 211 11.05 -15.31 6.98
N CYS A 212 11.19 -16.57 6.59
CA CYS A 212 10.71 -17.05 5.31
C CYS A 212 9.62 -18.09 5.55
N SER A 213 8.42 -17.87 5.00
CA SER A 213 7.30 -18.79 5.13
C SER A 213 6.53 -18.85 3.82
N GLY A 214 6.32 -20.06 3.30
CA GLY A 214 5.58 -20.27 2.05
C GLY A 214 6.16 -19.54 0.84
N GLY A 215 7.50 -19.41 0.76
CA GLY A 215 8.17 -18.67 -0.31
C GLY A 215 8.07 -17.14 -0.21
N VAL A 216 7.55 -16.61 0.90
CA VAL A 216 7.50 -15.17 1.17
C VAL A 216 8.53 -14.81 2.23
N LEU A 217 9.46 -13.94 1.87
CA LEU A 217 10.38 -13.29 2.80
C LEU A 217 9.65 -12.17 3.54
N ILE A 218 9.67 -12.20 4.85
CA ILE A 218 9.01 -11.23 5.74
C ILE A 218 10.08 -10.57 6.60
N ILE A 219 10.27 -9.26 6.41
CA ILE A 219 11.16 -8.43 7.22
C ILE A 219 10.31 -7.58 8.14
N GLU A 220 10.41 -7.82 9.44
CA GLU A 220 9.66 -7.13 10.49
C GLU A 220 10.55 -6.10 11.18
N GLY A 221 10.18 -4.83 11.09
CA GLY A 221 10.70 -3.74 11.91
C GLY A 221 9.77 -3.45 13.10
N PHE A 222 9.95 -2.31 13.77
CA PHE A 222 9.10 -1.95 14.92
C PHE A 222 7.65 -1.59 14.55
N ALA A 223 7.48 -0.85 13.46
CA ALA A 223 6.18 -0.35 13.02
C ALA A 223 5.94 -0.61 11.52
N LYS A 224 6.85 -1.34 10.88
CA LYS A 224 6.94 -1.52 9.43
C LYS A 224 7.18 -2.99 9.14
N THR A 225 6.57 -3.49 8.09
CA THR A 225 6.80 -4.85 7.60
C THR A 225 6.93 -4.81 6.10
N LEU A 226 8.01 -5.39 5.58
CA LEU A 226 8.18 -5.65 4.16
C LEU A 226 7.95 -7.15 3.92
N ARG A 227 7.12 -7.47 2.93
CA ARG A 227 6.91 -8.84 2.44
C ARG A 227 7.32 -8.89 0.98
N LEU A 228 8.08 -9.91 0.60
CA LEU A 228 8.56 -10.11 -0.76
C LEU A 228 8.37 -11.57 -1.15
N ASN A 229 7.70 -11.82 -2.28
CA ASN A 229 7.58 -13.15 -2.85
C ASN A 229 8.90 -13.54 -3.52
N LEU A 230 9.62 -14.51 -2.95
CA LEU A 230 10.93 -14.94 -3.43
C LEU A 230 10.85 -15.63 -4.78
N ALA A 231 9.72 -16.26 -5.13
CA ALA A 231 9.56 -16.90 -6.44
C ALA A 231 9.55 -15.89 -7.60
N ALA A 232 9.20 -14.63 -7.32
CA ALA A 232 9.23 -13.55 -8.30
C ALA A 232 10.55 -12.77 -8.30
N ALA A 233 11.33 -12.84 -7.22
CA ALA A 233 12.54 -12.06 -7.02
C ALA A 233 13.76 -12.77 -7.62
N LEU A 234 14.10 -12.44 -8.86
CA LEU A 234 15.06 -13.19 -9.67
C LEU A 234 16.51 -12.68 -9.57
N SER A 235 16.71 -11.39 -9.31
CA SER A 235 18.07 -10.84 -9.25
C SER A 235 18.15 -9.54 -8.46
N LEU A 236 19.37 -9.22 -8.03
CA LEU A 236 19.72 -7.95 -7.41
C LEU A 236 20.56 -7.12 -8.37
N PHE A 237 20.27 -5.83 -8.42
CA PHE A 237 21.07 -4.83 -9.11
C PHE A 237 21.48 -3.73 -8.14
N SER A 238 22.63 -3.10 -8.36
CA SER A 238 23.09 -1.95 -7.58
C SER A 238 23.29 -0.71 -8.44
N VAL A 239 23.03 0.45 -7.86
CA VAL A 239 23.50 1.75 -8.34
C VAL A 239 24.14 2.47 -7.14
N ASP A 240 25.40 2.85 -7.31
CA ASP A 240 26.11 3.70 -6.36
C ASP A 240 26.07 5.14 -6.90
N ALA A 241 25.33 6.02 -6.21
CA ALA A 241 25.15 7.41 -6.59
C ALA A 241 25.07 8.31 -5.36
N ASP A 242 25.68 9.49 -5.44
CA ASP A 242 25.63 10.54 -4.41
C ASP A 242 26.03 10.05 -3.00
N GLY A 243 26.98 9.11 -2.93
CA GLY A 243 27.46 8.53 -1.67
C GLY A 243 26.52 7.50 -1.03
N PHE A 244 25.48 7.08 -1.74
CA PHE A 244 24.56 6.03 -1.29
C PHE A 244 24.49 4.88 -2.29
N THR A 245 24.29 3.68 -1.76
CA THR A 245 24.00 2.49 -2.56
C THR A 245 22.50 2.24 -2.57
N THR A 246 21.94 2.12 -3.78
CA THR A 246 20.57 1.66 -3.99
C THR A 246 20.61 0.28 -4.62
N ILE A 247 20.03 -0.69 -3.91
CA ILE A 247 19.83 -2.05 -4.38
C ILE A 247 18.42 -2.18 -4.92
N TYR A 248 18.28 -2.80 -6.09
CA TYR A 248 17.01 -3.07 -6.73
C TYR A 248 16.78 -4.57 -6.81
N VAL A 249 15.60 -5.00 -6.39
CA VAL A 249 15.13 -6.37 -6.57
C VAL A 249 14.36 -6.44 -7.88
N ALA A 250 14.88 -7.23 -8.82
CA ALA A 250 14.31 -7.41 -10.14
C ALA A 250 13.54 -8.73 -10.25
N GLY A 251 12.38 -8.67 -10.89
CA GLY A 251 11.64 -9.85 -11.35
C GLY A 251 11.89 -10.16 -12.82
N ASP A 252 10.95 -10.88 -13.43
CA ASP A 252 11.00 -11.20 -14.86
C ASP A 252 11.06 -9.92 -15.70
N GLN A 253 11.76 -9.98 -16.84
CA GLN A 253 11.95 -8.86 -17.77
C GLN A 253 12.48 -7.57 -17.13
N ASN A 254 13.24 -7.68 -16.03
CA ASN A 254 13.77 -6.55 -15.26
C ASN A 254 12.67 -5.62 -14.70
N VAL A 255 11.49 -6.17 -14.39
CA VAL A 255 10.48 -5.46 -13.61
C VAL A 255 11.04 -5.16 -12.21
N LEU A 256 10.96 -3.90 -11.79
CA LEU A 256 11.34 -3.48 -10.44
C LEU A 256 10.27 -3.92 -9.44
N LEU A 257 10.65 -4.81 -8.51
CA LEU A 257 9.77 -5.28 -7.45
C LEU A 257 9.88 -4.44 -6.18
N LEU A 258 11.10 -3.96 -5.89
CA LEU A 258 11.45 -3.24 -4.67
C LEU A 258 12.78 -2.51 -4.89
N SER A 259 12.90 -1.28 -4.41
CA SER A 259 14.19 -0.63 -4.24
C SER A 259 14.53 -0.45 -2.76
N ILE A 260 15.83 -0.53 -2.46
CA ILE A 260 16.38 -0.56 -1.11
C ILE A 260 17.56 0.41 -1.10
N LYS A 261 17.41 1.54 -0.42
CA LYS A 261 18.52 2.48 -0.22
C LYS A 261 19.14 2.23 1.15
N THR A 262 20.43 1.90 1.19
CA THR A 262 21.17 1.85 2.45
C THR A 262 21.43 3.27 2.97
N LEU A 263 21.42 3.43 4.29
CA LEU A 263 21.64 4.73 4.93
C LEU A 263 23.09 4.92 5.42
N SER A 264 23.94 3.92 5.22
CA SER A 264 25.38 4.01 5.37
C SER A 264 26.04 4.26 4.01
N ALA A 265 27.15 4.99 4.01
CA ALA A 265 27.99 5.20 2.81
C ALA A 265 28.84 3.95 2.47
N THR A 266 28.25 2.76 2.60
CA THR A 266 28.88 1.48 2.26
C THR A 266 28.66 1.23 0.78
N LYS A 267 29.74 1.07 0.01
CA LYS A 267 29.64 0.79 -1.42
C LYS A 267 29.05 -0.59 -1.67
N SER A 268 28.47 -0.80 -2.86
CA SER A 268 27.90 -2.11 -3.21
C SER A 268 28.93 -3.24 -3.11
N ASP A 269 30.14 -3.07 -3.65
CA ASP A 269 31.20 -4.09 -3.58
C ASP A 269 31.51 -4.55 -2.15
N GLU A 270 31.53 -3.63 -1.17
CA GLU A 270 31.76 -3.94 0.24
C GLU A 270 30.57 -4.64 0.90
N LEU A 271 29.35 -4.34 0.44
CA LEU A 271 28.12 -4.92 0.98
C LEU A 271 27.91 -6.35 0.50
N PHE A 272 28.38 -6.68 -0.71
CA PHE A 272 28.27 -8.02 -1.30
C PHE A 272 29.53 -8.89 -1.11
N ALA A 273 30.67 -8.34 -0.66
CA ALA A 273 31.87 -9.13 -0.38
C ALA A 273 31.67 -10.28 0.63
N ASP A 274 30.68 -10.15 1.52
CA ASP A 274 30.38 -11.14 2.57
C ASP A 274 29.26 -12.12 2.17
N LEU A 275 28.76 -12.06 0.93
CA LEU A 275 27.62 -12.85 0.45
C LEU A 275 28.02 -14.07 -0.39
N ASP A 276 29.30 -14.16 -0.77
CA ASP A 276 29.91 -15.27 -1.51
C ASP A 276 30.16 -16.51 -0.64
#